data_AF-A0A9N9DV59-F1
#
_entry.id   AF-A0A9N9DV59-F1
#
_cell.length_a   1.000
_cell.length_b   1.000
_cell.length_c   1.000
_cell.angle_alpha   90.00
_cell.angle_beta   90.00
_cell.angle_gamma   90.00
#
_symmetry.space_group_name_H-M   'P 1'
#
loop_
_entity.id
_entity.type
_entity.pdbx_description
1 polymer ?
#
loop_
_entity_poly.entity_id
_entity_poly.type
_entity_poly.pdbx_seq_one_letter_code
_entity_poly.pdbx_strand_id
1 'polypeptide(L)'
;MIIWMKKNYQFSIDPKTKFPSFVSTLFNWRINGITIPYETNYQKYIDSITVKDLNLKMINHLIKAITKFVIRDLLKEYLKYNKPEIPERSYILRVLDYFITGHPFTETYTFFYCFLWSIFIILSFSLVWDNACILFGIILRPLLSNSLKENEKLQESKSLKMIIKEWLILSLFYTKPLMGNPFLSIDPRDFWSNQWHQIYSETFHELGYFPVRTYFKHNKTLGRVLGICSVYLISGLFHDYTLIVAFNHFSADYTTFFLFHGLLLILWEVIEGRILGKRKDIKD
;
A
#
# COMPACT_ATOMS: atom_id res chain seq x y z
N MET A 1 -1.57 -4.61 -12.66
CA MET A 1 -1.68 -4.42 -14.12
C MET A 1 -0.44 -3.77 -14.73
N ILE A 2 0.03 -2.63 -14.23
CA ILE A 2 1.11 -1.88 -14.89
C ILE A 2 2.50 -2.50 -14.65
N ILE A 3 2.79 -3.03 -13.46
CA ILE A 3 4.01 -3.82 -13.19
C ILE A 3 4.09 -5.06 -14.11
N TRP A 4 2.93 -5.67 -14.41
CA TRP A 4 2.85 -6.73 -15.41
C TRP A 4 3.15 -6.22 -16.81
N MET A 5 2.63 -5.05 -17.22
CA MET A 5 2.99 -4.44 -18.51
C MET A 5 4.50 -4.13 -18.61
N LYS A 6 5.13 -3.67 -17.53
CA LYS A 6 6.60 -3.49 -17.47
C LYS A 6 7.35 -4.81 -17.68
N LYS A 7 6.93 -5.88 -17.01
CA LYS A 7 7.50 -7.22 -17.18
C LYS A 7 7.25 -7.78 -18.60
N ASN A 8 6.10 -7.49 -19.22
CA ASN A 8 5.83 -7.80 -20.64
C ASN A 8 6.77 -7.04 -21.58
N TYR A 9 7.00 -5.75 -21.32
CA TYR A 9 7.90 -4.95 -22.15
C TYR A 9 9.33 -5.47 -22.08
N GLN A 10 9.82 -5.82 -20.89
CA GLN A 10 11.14 -6.45 -20.73
C GLN A 10 11.23 -7.80 -21.46
N PHE A 11 10.16 -8.60 -21.47
CA PHE A 11 10.09 -9.83 -22.25
C PHE A 11 10.15 -9.59 -23.77
N SER A 12 9.54 -8.51 -24.27
CA SER A 12 9.65 -8.14 -25.70
C SER A 12 11.09 -7.81 -26.13
N ILE A 13 11.99 -7.56 -25.17
CA ILE A 13 13.40 -7.24 -25.39
C ILE A 13 14.30 -8.48 -25.20
N ASP A 14 13.98 -9.39 -24.27
CA ASP A 14 14.73 -10.63 -24.03
C ASP A 14 13.82 -11.90 -24.04
N PRO A 15 13.82 -12.66 -25.15
CA PRO A 15 12.99 -13.86 -25.29
C PRO A 15 13.36 -15.01 -24.33
N LYS A 16 14.50 -14.94 -23.62
CA LYS A 16 14.92 -15.98 -22.67
C LYS A 16 14.24 -15.86 -21.30
N THR A 17 13.54 -14.77 -21.03
CA THR A 17 12.81 -14.60 -19.76
C THR A 17 11.50 -15.39 -19.76
N LYS A 18 11.37 -16.41 -18.89
CA LYS A 18 10.11 -17.16 -18.72
C LYS A 18 9.01 -16.22 -18.22
N PHE A 19 7.89 -16.18 -18.94
CA PHE A 19 6.76 -15.32 -18.64
C PHE A 19 5.87 -15.90 -17.53
N PRO A 20 5.73 -15.24 -16.37
CA PRO A 20 4.65 -15.55 -15.44
C PRO A 20 3.35 -14.99 -16.02
N SER A 21 2.26 -15.75 -15.99
CA SER A 21 0.94 -15.27 -16.45
C SER A 21 0.55 -13.93 -15.79
N PHE A 22 -0.34 -13.15 -16.42
CA PHE A 22 -0.90 -11.93 -15.81
C PHE A 22 -1.31 -12.16 -14.36
N VAL A 23 -2.03 -13.26 -14.14
CA VAL A 23 -2.42 -13.75 -12.81
C VAL A 23 -1.18 -13.94 -11.93
N SER A 24 -0.17 -14.69 -12.36
CA SER A 24 1.07 -14.88 -11.59
C SER A 24 1.81 -13.58 -11.24
N THR A 25 1.81 -12.58 -12.13
CA THR A 25 2.46 -11.28 -11.89
C THR A 25 1.62 -10.28 -11.10
N LEU A 26 0.30 -10.44 -11.08
CA LEU A 26 -0.61 -9.57 -10.33
C LEU A 26 -0.36 -9.64 -8.83
N PHE A 27 0.46 -10.60 -8.39
CA PHE A 27 0.53 -10.99 -7.01
C PHE A 27 1.95 -11.25 -6.47
N ASN A 28 2.98 -11.16 -7.32
CA ASN A 28 4.38 -11.42 -6.94
C ASN A 28 5.13 -10.17 -6.43
N TRP A 29 4.41 -9.18 -5.92
CA TRP A 29 4.90 -7.84 -5.54
C TRP A 29 4.63 -7.52 -4.06
N ARG A 30 4.20 -8.52 -3.27
CA ARG A 30 3.64 -8.34 -1.93
C ARG A 30 4.35 -9.11 -0.81
N ILE A 31 5.41 -9.85 -1.12
CA ILE A 31 6.12 -10.63 -0.11
C ILE A 31 6.83 -9.65 0.83
N ASN A 32 6.54 -9.76 2.12
CA ASN A 32 7.24 -9.07 3.17
C ASN A 32 8.65 -9.68 3.28
N GLY A 33 9.63 -9.01 2.66
CA GLY A 33 11.04 -9.44 2.64
C GLY A 33 11.69 -9.57 4.02
N ILE A 34 11.04 -9.09 5.09
CA ILE A 34 11.46 -9.30 6.48
C ILE A 34 11.24 -10.76 6.90
N THR A 35 10.15 -11.39 6.42
CA THR A 35 9.76 -12.75 6.83
C THR A 35 10.30 -13.86 5.93
N ILE A 36 10.63 -13.53 4.68
CA ILE A 36 11.30 -14.44 3.74
C ILE A 36 12.52 -13.67 3.24
N PRO A 37 13.75 -14.07 3.61
CA PRO A 37 14.96 -13.51 3.03
C PRO A 37 14.88 -13.55 1.50
N TYR A 38 15.50 -12.61 0.78
CA TYR A 38 15.64 -12.63 -0.69
C TYR A 38 16.52 -13.80 -1.20
N GLU A 39 16.44 -14.96 -0.55
CA GLU A 39 17.04 -16.20 -0.98
C GLU A 39 16.21 -16.84 -2.09
N THR A 40 16.89 -17.52 -3.00
CA THR A 40 16.30 -18.22 -4.14
C THR A 40 15.37 -19.38 -3.77
N ASN A 41 15.29 -19.79 -2.50
CA ASN A 41 14.51 -20.95 -2.05
C ASN A 41 13.37 -20.61 -1.07
N TYR A 42 12.48 -19.69 -1.46
CA TYR A 42 11.27 -19.37 -0.69
C TYR A 42 10.30 -20.56 -0.56
N GLN A 43 10.48 -21.62 -1.36
CA GLN A 43 9.65 -22.81 -1.37
C GLN A 43 9.63 -23.53 -0.01
N LYS A 44 10.76 -23.55 0.71
CA LYS A 44 10.86 -24.12 2.06
C LYS A 44 9.82 -23.53 3.04
N TYR A 45 9.56 -22.22 2.94
CA TYR A 45 8.60 -21.54 3.79
C TYR A 45 7.16 -21.93 3.42
N ILE A 46 6.88 -22.03 2.12
CA ILE A 46 5.57 -22.45 1.62
C ILE A 46 5.24 -23.89 2.04
N ASP A 47 6.20 -24.80 1.88
CA ASP A 47 6.02 -26.22 2.16
C ASP A 47 5.85 -26.50 3.66
N SER A 48 6.33 -25.61 4.53
CA SER A 48 6.21 -25.72 5.98
C SER A 48 4.81 -25.45 6.52
N ILE A 49 3.92 -24.83 5.74
CA ILE A 49 2.59 -24.42 6.20
C ILE A 49 1.64 -25.61 6.30
N THR A 50 1.12 -25.84 7.50
CA THR A 50 0.16 -26.91 7.78
C THR A 50 -1.28 -26.40 7.82
N VAL A 51 -2.25 -27.33 7.77
CA VAL A 51 -3.67 -27.02 7.98
C VAL A 51 -3.92 -26.43 9.39
N LYS A 52 -3.11 -26.80 10.39
CA LYS A 52 -3.19 -26.23 11.74
C LYS A 52 -2.80 -24.75 11.74
N ASP A 53 -1.71 -24.40 11.06
CA ASP A 53 -1.25 -23.01 10.94
C ASP A 53 -2.28 -22.15 10.20
N LEU A 54 -2.88 -22.71 9.14
CA LEU A 54 -3.97 -22.08 8.42
C LEU A 54 -5.17 -21.76 9.32
N ASN A 55 -5.65 -22.75 10.07
CA ASN A 55 -6.80 -22.56 10.96
C ASN A 55 -6.51 -21.50 12.03
N LEU A 56 -5.33 -21.52 12.64
CA LEU A 56 -4.92 -20.52 13.63
C LEU A 56 -4.88 -19.12 13.02
N LYS A 57 -4.32 -18.99 11.81
CA LYS A 57 -4.25 -17.71 11.09
C LYS A 57 -5.64 -17.18 10.75
N MET A 58 -6.55 -18.04 10.28
CA MET A 58 -7.93 -17.68 9.98
C MET A 58 -8.70 -17.23 11.22
N ILE A 59 -8.56 -17.94 12.35
CA ILE A 59 -9.20 -17.54 13.62
C ILE A 59 -8.71 -16.15 14.05
N ASN A 60 -7.40 -15.90 13.96
CA ASN A 60 -6.84 -14.58 14.28
C ASN A 60 -7.42 -13.46 13.40
N HIS A 61 -7.60 -13.70 12.10
CA HIS A 61 -8.23 -12.72 11.20
C HIS A 61 -9.73 -12.57 11.49
N LEU A 62 -10.43 -13.66 11.84
CA LEU A 62 -11.84 -13.61 12.20
C LEU A 62 -12.09 -12.76 13.45
N ILE A 63 -11.30 -12.97 14.52
CA ILE A 63 -11.39 -12.16 15.74
C ILE A 63 -11.15 -10.68 15.41
N LYS A 64 -10.08 -10.37 14.65
CA LYS A 64 -9.78 -8.99 14.23
C LYS A 64 -10.91 -8.39 13.40
N ALA A 65 -11.49 -9.14 12.46
CA ALA A 65 -12.58 -8.69 11.62
C ALA A 65 -13.82 -8.34 12.45
N ILE A 66 -14.22 -9.20 13.39
CA ILE A 66 -15.36 -8.96 14.28
C ILE A 66 -15.13 -7.71 15.13
N THR A 67 -13.97 -7.59 15.78
CA THR A 67 -13.66 -6.42 16.61
C THR A 67 -13.66 -5.13 15.80
N LYS A 68 -12.99 -5.12 14.63
CA LYS A 68 -12.93 -3.93 13.76
C LYS A 68 -14.30 -3.58 13.19
N PHE A 69 -15.13 -4.56 12.85
CA PHE A 69 -16.48 -4.34 12.36
C PHE A 69 -17.33 -3.58 13.38
N VAL A 70 -17.33 -4.03 14.64
CA VAL A 70 -18.09 -3.37 15.72
C VAL A 70 -17.62 -1.93 15.92
N ILE A 71 -16.31 -1.71 16.06
CA ILE A 71 -15.75 -0.37 16.28
C ILE A 71 -16.06 0.54 15.08
N ARG A 72 -15.86 0.04 13.85
CA ARG A 72 -16.13 0.78 12.62
C ARG A 72 -17.60 1.18 12.52
N ASP A 73 -18.53 0.31 12.89
CA ASP A 73 -19.96 0.61 12.79
C ASP A 73 -20.41 1.65 13.81
N LEU A 74 -19.92 1.58 15.05
CA LEU A 74 -20.14 2.66 16.04
C LEU A 74 -19.59 3.99 15.54
N LEU A 75 -18.38 3.97 14.98
CA LEU A 75 -17.73 5.15 14.43
C LEU A 75 -18.48 5.71 13.21
N LYS A 76 -19.01 4.84 12.34
CA LYS A 76 -19.83 5.22 11.19
C LYS A 76 -21.10 5.96 11.62
N GLU A 77 -21.82 5.44 12.60
CA GLU A 77 -23.02 6.10 13.12
C GLU A 77 -22.68 7.46 13.74
N TYR A 78 -21.60 7.54 14.53
CA TYR A 78 -21.12 8.82 15.04
C TYR A 78 -20.83 9.81 13.90
N LEU A 79 -20.01 9.43 12.93
CA LEU A 79 -19.61 10.30 11.80
C LEU A 79 -20.81 10.76 10.96
N LYS A 80 -21.85 9.93 10.85
CA LYS A 80 -23.08 10.24 10.11
C LYS A 80 -23.90 11.35 10.79
N TYR A 81 -24.09 11.28 12.11
CA TYR A 81 -24.94 12.25 12.84
C TYR A 81 -24.19 13.49 13.34
N ASN A 82 -22.87 13.47 13.33
CA ASN A 82 -22.02 14.53 13.91
C ASN A 82 -21.23 15.30 12.83
N LYS A 83 -21.71 15.32 11.59
CA LYS A 83 -21.03 15.99 10.46
C LYS A 83 -20.91 17.50 10.72
N PRO A 84 -19.70 18.09 10.74
CA PRO A 84 -19.52 19.53 10.87
C PRO A 84 -19.93 20.25 9.58
N GLU A 85 -20.11 21.56 9.69
CA GLU A 85 -20.18 22.43 8.52
C GLU A 85 -18.83 22.37 7.78
N ILE A 86 -18.87 22.01 6.50
CA ILE A 86 -17.67 21.88 5.68
C ILE A 86 -17.41 23.25 5.06
N PRO A 87 -16.24 23.88 5.30
CA PRO A 87 -15.94 25.17 4.72
C PRO A 87 -15.90 25.09 3.19
N GLU A 88 -16.55 26.04 2.51
CA GLU A 88 -16.55 26.12 1.04
C GLU A 88 -15.15 26.38 0.47
N ARG A 89 -14.31 27.07 1.24
CA ARG A 89 -12.94 27.41 0.84
C ARG A 89 -12.01 26.21 1.01
N SER A 90 -11.26 25.92 -0.06
CA SER A 90 -10.21 24.88 -0.09
C SER A 90 -9.30 24.93 1.14
N TYR A 91 -8.94 23.75 1.65
CA TYR A 91 -8.08 23.61 2.81
C TYR A 91 -6.74 24.33 2.65
N ILE A 92 -6.08 24.23 1.48
CA ILE A 92 -4.79 24.90 1.26
C ILE A 92 -4.93 26.42 1.27
N LEU A 93 -5.98 26.95 0.66
CA LEU A 93 -6.22 28.40 0.70
C LEU A 93 -6.46 28.88 2.13
N ARG A 94 -7.18 28.11 2.94
CA ARG A 94 -7.34 28.41 4.37
C ARG A 94 -6.02 28.37 5.14
N VAL A 95 -5.12 27.43 4.82
CA VAL A 95 -3.76 27.38 5.40
C VAL A 95 -2.95 28.62 5.00
N LEU A 96 -3.03 29.07 3.75
CA LEU A 96 -2.37 30.30 3.31
C LEU A 96 -2.96 31.54 3.99
N ASP A 97 -4.28 31.62 4.10
CA ASP A 97 -4.95 32.71 4.81
C ASP A 97 -4.56 32.76 6.29
N TYR A 98 -4.34 31.60 6.93
CA TYR A 98 -3.83 31.55 8.30
C TYR A 98 -2.47 32.24 8.43
N PHE A 99 -1.55 32.04 7.48
CA PHE A 99 -0.25 32.72 7.49
C PHE A 99 -0.34 34.24 7.27
N ILE A 100 -1.41 34.72 6.64
CA ILE A 100 -1.62 36.16 6.35
C ILE A 100 -2.41 36.85 7.47
N THR A 101 -3.47 36.20 7.95
CA THR A 101 -4.50 36.79 8.83
C THR A 101 -4.42 36.30 10.26
N GLY A 102 -3.76 35.17 10.52
CA GLY A 102 -3.76 34.48 11.81
C GLY A 102 -5.05 33.73 12.14
N HIS A 103 -6.08 33.81 11.30
CA HIS A 103 -7.35 33.09 11.53
C HIS A 103 -7.16 31.59 11.33
N PRO A 104 -7.63 30.75 12.27
CA PRO A 104 -7.39 29.31 12.23
C PRO A 104 -7.96 28.71 10.94
N PHE A 105 -7.14 27.94 10.23
CA PHE A 105 -7.53 27.33 8.96
C PHE A 105 -8.59 26.24 9.12
N THR A 106 -8.83 25.71 10.34
CA THR A 106 -9.91 24.76 10.64
C THR A 106 -10.39 24.93 12.07
N GLU A 107 -11.67 24.69 12.30
CA GLU A 107 -12.23 24.60 13.65
C GLU A 107 -11.73 23.34 14.37
N THR A 108 -11.66 23.41 15.70
CA THR A 108 -11.21 22.29 16.55
C THR A 108 -12.13 21.08 16.40
N TYR A 109 -13.44 21.30 16.34
CA TYR A 109 -14.42 20.23 16.15
C TYR A 109 -14.28 19.57 14.78
N THR A 110 -14.14 20.35 13.71
CA THR A 110 -13.89 19.84 12.36
C THR A 110 -12.59 19.04 12.28
N PHE A 111 -11.53 19.48 12.94
CA PHE A 111 -10.28 18.72 13.03
C PHE A 111 -10.47 17.37 13.74
N PHE A 112 -11.16 17.35 14.89
CA PHE A 112 -11.50 16.12 15.60
C PHE A 112 -12.34 15.17 14.73
N TYR A 113 -13.33 15.71 14.02
CA TYR A 113 -14.14 14.94 13.07
C TYR A 113 -13.29 14.32 11.95
N CYS A 114 -12.38 15.09 11.33
CA CYS A 114 -11.46 14.58 10.31
C CYS A 114 -10.52 13.49 10.85
N PHE A 115 -10.09 13.61 12.11
CA PHE A 115 -9.28 12.59 12.78
C PHE A 115 -10.06 11.28 12.95
N LEU A 116 -11.30 11.35 13.44
CA LEU A 116 -12.20 10.20 13.52
C LEU A 116 -12.50 9.59 12.14
N TRP A 117 -12.69 10.43 11.13
CA TRP A 117 -12.90 9.98 9.75
C TRP A 117 -11.67 9.22 9.22
N SER A 118 -10.46 9.68 9.55
CA SER A 118 -9.21 8.98 9.21
C SER A 118 -9.10 7.62 9.90
N ILE A 119 -9.49 7.52 11.18
CA ILE A 119 -9.59 6.22 11.89
C ILE A 119 -10.60 5.30 11.17
N PHE A 120 -11.75 5.84 10.77
CA PHE A 120 -12.77 5.07 10.04
C PHE A 120 -12.24 4.50 8.72
N ILE A 121 -11.48 5.28 7.94
CA ILE A 121 -10.84 4.77 6.72
C ILE A 121 -9.86 3.63 7.05
N ILE A 122 -8.97 3.84 8.02
CA ILE A 122 -7.95 2.86 8.40
C ILE A 122 -8.61 1.55 8.82
N LEU A 123 -9.64 1.62 9.66
CA LEU A 123 -10.43 0.45 10.07
C LEU A 123 -11.12 -0.22 8.87
N SER A 124 -11.66 0.56 7.93
CA SER A 124 -12.34 0.03 6.75
C SER A 124 -11.39 -0.76 5.85
N PHE A 125 -10.22 -0.22 5.51
CA PHE A 125 -9.21 -0.95 4.73
C PHE A 125 -8.66 -2.17 5.48
N SER A 126 -8.42 -2.02 6.79
CA SER A 126 -7.92 -3.12 7.62
C SER A 126 -8.93 -4.28 7.71
N LEU A 127 -10.22 -3.97 7.79
CA LEU A 127 -11.29 -4.95 7.80
C LEU A 127 -11.47 -5.65 6.45
N VAL A 128 -11.38 -4.90 5.34
CA VAL A 128 -11.37 -5.49 3.99
C VAL A 128 -10.22 -6.50 3.84
N TRP A 129 -9.04 -6.17 4.36
CA TRP A 129 -7.91 -7.08 4.37
C TRP A 129 -8.17 -8.36 5.17
N ASP A 130 -8.69 -8.25 6.39
CA ASP A 130 -8.98 -9.42 7.22
C ASP A 130 -10.04 -10.33 6.57
N ASN A 131 -11.10 -9.73 5.99
CA ASN A 131 -12.12 -10.48 5.26
C ASN A 131 -11.54 -11.21 4.04
N ALA A 132 -10.66 -10.55 3.28
CA ALA A 132 -9.96 -11.18 2.16
C ALA A 132 -9.09 -12.35 2.64
N CYS A 133 -8.37 -12.20 3.76
CA CYS A 133 -7.55 -13.27 4.35
C CYS A 133 -8.38 -14.49 4.76
N ILE A 134 -9.58 -14.28 5.34
CA ILE A 134 -10.49 -15.37 5.68
C ILE A 134 -10.95 -16.10 4.42
N LEU A 135 -11.35 -15.37 3.37
CA LEU A 135 -11.74 -15.95 2.09
C LEU A 135 -10.58 -16.75 1.46
N PHE A 136 -9.37 -16.20 1.46
CA PHE A 136 -8.17 -16.89 0.99
C PHE A 136 -7.92 -18.18 1.77
N GLY A 137 -8.12 -18.15 3.08
CA GLY A 137 -7.96 -19.35 3.91
C GLY A 137 -8.99 -20.44 3.61
N ILE A 138 -10.25 -20.08 3.36
CA ILE A 138 -11.30 -21.02 2.94
C ILE A 138 -10.90 -21.72 1.63
N ILE A 139 -10.38 -20.96 0.66
CA ILE A 139 -9.92 -21.49 -0.64
C ILE A 139 -8.66 -22.35 -0.47
N LEU A 140 -7.74 -21.96 0.41
CA LEU A 140 -6.46 -22.66 0.62
C LEU A 140 -6.63 -24.00 1.35
N ARG A 141 -7.61 -24.12 2.25
CA ARG A 141 -7.83 -25.32 3.07
C ARG A 141 -7.89 -26.63 2.26
N PRO A 142 -8.72 -26.77 1.20
CA PRO A 142 -8.74 -27.99 0.40
C PRO A 142 -7.44 -28.23 -0.39
N LEU A 143 -6.70 -27.17 -0.73
CA LEU A 143 -5.41 -27.26 -1.44
C LEU A 143 -4.25 -27.72 -0.53
N LEU A 144 -4.40 -27.58 0.79
CA LEU A 144 -3.46 -28.12 1.78
C LEU A 144 -3.79 -29.56 2.18
N SER A 145 -5.08 -29.91 2.30
CA SER A 145 -5.50 -31.26 2.71
C SER A 145 -5.26 -32.31 1.63
N ASN A 146 -5.38 -31.93 0.37
CA ASN A 146 -5.04 -32.81 -0.74
C ASN A 146 -3.51 -32.79 -0.92
N SER A 147 -2.80 -33.72 -0.28
CA SER A 147 -1.38 -33.91 -0.53
C SER A 147 -1.19 -34.17 -2.04
N LEU A 148 -0.64 -33.21 -2.76
CA LEU A 148 -0.27 -33.39 -4.16
C LEU A 148 0.89 -34.38 -4.20
N LYS A 149 0.60 -35.67 -4.29
CA LYS A 149 1.53 -36.65 -4.82
C LYS A 149 1.52 -36.50 -6.34
N GLU A 150 2.06 -35.39 -6.86
CA GLU A 150 2.34 -35.28 -8.29
C GLU A 150 3.71 -35.93 -8.56
N ASN A 151 3.70 -36.93 -9.44
CA ASN A 151 4.91 -37.61 -9.91
C ASN A 151 5.91 -36.59 -10.45
N GLU A 152 7.18 -36.69 -10.03
CA GLU A 152 8.34 -35.86 -10.42
C GLU A 152 8.59 -35.77 -11.94
N LYS A 153 7.81 -36.45 -12.79
CA LYS A 153 8.05 -36.60 -14.23
C LYS A 153 7.33 -35.61 -15.15
N LEU A 154 6.51 -34.68 -14.64
CA LEU A 154 5.79 -33.73 -15.49
C LEU A 154 6.21 -32.28 -15.22
N GLN A 155 7.46 -31.92 -15.56
CA GLN A 155 7.99 -30.60 -15.23
C GLN A 155 8.54 -29.86 -16.45
N GLU A 156 7.64 -29.16 -17.14
CA GLU A 156 8.01 -27.94 -17.87
C GLU A 156 7.19 -26.71 -17.44
N SER A 157 5.99 -26.88 -16.86
CA SER A 157 5.19 -25.77 -16.30
C SER A 157 4.50 -26.16 -14.99
N LYS A 158 4.54 -25.27 -13.98
CA LYS A 158 3.79 -25.45 -12.72
C LYS A 158 2.29 -25.47 -13.03
N SER A 159 1.55 -26.44 -12.49
CA SER A 159 0.09 -26.49 -12.62
C SER A 159 -0.56 -25.25 -11.99
N LEU A 160 -1.68 -24.78 -12.56
CA LEU A 160 -2.41 -23.61 -12.04
C LEU A 160 -2.79 -23.76 -10.56
N LYS A 161 -3.11 -24.99 -10.13
CA LYS A 161 -3.42 -25.31 -8.73
C LYS A 161 -2.25 -25.04 -7.80
N MET A 162 -1.03 -25.41 -8.18
CA MET A 162 0.18 -25.10 -7.39
C MET A 162 0.44 -23.60 -7.33
N ILE A 163 0.28 -22.89 -8.45
CA ILE A 163 0.45 -21.43 -8.49
C ILE A 163 -0.55 -20.75 -7.54
N ILE A 164 -1.82 -21.16 -7.55
CA ILE A 164 -2.85 -20.63 -6.66
C ILE A 164 -2.53 -20.96 -5.20
N LYS A 165 -2.11 -22.19 -4.91
CA LYS A 165 -1.73 -22.62 -3.54
C LYS A 165 -0.58 -21.78 -2.99
N GLU A 166 0.51 -21.66 -3.74
CA GLU A 166 1.67 -20.83 -3.37
C GLU A 166 1.25 -19.38 -3.14
N TRP A 167 0.43 -18.84 -4.05
CA TRP A 167 -0.07 -17.47 -3.94
C TRP A 167 -0.89 -17.23 -2.67
N LEU A 168 -1.83 -18.13 -2.35
CA LEU A 168 -2.66 -18.02 -1.15
C LEU A 168 -1.80 -18.08 0.12
N ILE A 169 -0.79 -18.96 0.14
CA ILE A 169 0.16 -19.04 1.26
C ILE A 169 0.95 -17.73 1.41
N LEU A 170 1.54 -17.24 0.33
CA LEU A 170 2.30 -15.98 0.34
C LEU A 170 1.43 -14.78 0.74
N SER A 171 0.18 -14.74 0.27
CA SER A 171 -0.76 -13.67 0.59
C SER A 171 -1.21 -13.69 2.05
N LEU A 172 -1.49 -14.88 2.59
CA LEU A 172 -2.03 -15.02 3.93
C LEU A 172 -0.95 -14.90 5.02
N PHE A 173 0.22 -15.49 4.79
CA PHE A 173 1.26 -15.62 5.80
C PHE A 173 2.36 -14.57 5.70
N TYR A 174 2.69 -14.15 4.47
CA TYR A 174 3.91 -13.41 4.20
C TYR A 174 3.68 -12.04 3.55
N THR A 175 2.43 -11.60 3.38
CA THR A 175 2.13 -10.27 2.82
C THR A 175 1.84 -9.25 3.91
N LYS A 176 2.36 -8.03 3.75
CA LYS A 176 2.02 -6.90 4.62
C LYS A 176 0.52 -6.58 4.51
N PRO A 177 -0.16 -6.24 5.63
CA PRO A 177 -1.56 -5.82 5.58
C PRO A 177 -1.73 -4.54 4.75
N LEU A 178 -2.95 -4.30 4.24
CA LEU A 178 -3.25 -3.07 3.46
C LEU A 178 -2.98 -1.79 4.26
N MET A 179 -3.19 -1.85 5.58
CA MET A 179 -2.86 -0.81 6.54
C MET A 179 -1.98 -1.41 7.63
N GLY A 180 -0.85 -0.75 7.92
CA GLY A 180 -0.06 -0.96 9.12
C GLY A 180 -0.67 -0.22 10.32
N ASN A 181 0.16 0.51 11.06
CA ASN A 181 -0.26 1.38 12.15
C ASN A 181 0.14 2.84 11.84
N PRO A 182 -0.62 3.58 10.99
CA PRO A 182 -0.23 4.93 10.56
C PRO A 182 -0.01 5.91 11.72
N PHE A 183 -0.78 5.80 12.80
CA PHE A 183 -0.64 6.68 13.97
C PHE A 183 0.60 6.41 14.82
N LEU A 184 1.27 5.26 14.62
CA LEU A 184 2.51 4.90 15.30
C LEU A 184 3.73 5.07 14.39
N SER A 185 3.57 5.75 13.26
CA SER A 185 4.67 6.03 12.33
C SER A 185 5.71 6.93 13.01
N ILE A 186 6.98 6.58 12.86
CA ILE A 186 8.09 7.32 13.48
C ILE A 186 8.47 8.59 12.71
N ASP A 187 8.18 8.63 11.41
CA ASP A 187 8.50 9.74 10.52
C ASP A 187 7.59 9.74 9.28
N PRO A 188 7.59 10.81 8.46
CA PRO A 188 6.75 10.89 7.26
C PRO A 188 7.05 9.80 6.22
N ARG A 189 8.30 9.33 6.10
CA ARG A 189 8.67 8.25 5.19
C ARG A 189 8.01 6.95 5.65
N ASP A 190 8.13 6.62 6.93
CA ASP A 190 7.52 5.42 7.51
C ASP A 190 6.00 5.44 7.33
N PHE A 191 5.36 6.59 7.58
CA PHE A 191 3.93 6.78 7.37
C PHE A 191 3.51 6.41 5.95
N TRP A 192 4.08 7.06 4.93
CA TRP A 192 3.65 6.90 3.54
C TRP A 192 4.12 5.60 2.89
N SER A 193 5.30 5.11 3.25
CA SER A 193 5.91 3.95 2.60
C SER A 193 5.52 2.62 3.26
N ASN A 194 5.36 2.58 4.59
CA ASN A 194 5.22 1.33 5.35
C ASN A 194 3.89 1.17 6.11
N GLN A 195 3.23 2.27 6.48
CA GLN A 195 2.03 2.19 7.33
C GLN A 195 0.75 2.47 6.55
N TRP A 196 0.77 3.42 5.61
CA TRP A 196 -0.38 3.86 4.84
C TRP A 196 -0.51 3.09 3.52
N HIS A 197 -1.71 2.58 3.22
CA HIS A 197 -2.11 1.98 1.93
C HIS A 197 -1.00 1.21 1.18
N GLN A 198 -0.56 0.10 1.77
CA GLN A 198 0.57 -0.69 1.27
C GLN A 198 0.37 -1.26 -0.14
N ILE A 199 -0.88 -1.34 -0.61
CA ILE A 199 -1.20 -1.77 -1.97
C ILE A 199 -0.66 -0.81 -3.04
N TYR A 200 -0.49 0.48 -2.75
CA TYR A 200 -0.06 1.45 -3.76
C TYR A 200 1.41 1.82 -3.66
N SER A 201 2.06 1.57 -2.52
CA SER A 201 3.45 1.96 -2.27
C SER A 201 4.38 1.52 -3.42
N GLU A 202 4.44 0.22 -3.71
CA GLU A 202 5.29 -0.31 -4.78
C GLU A 202 4.89 0.21 -6.18
N THR A 203 3.58 0.34 -6.44
CA THR A 203 3.10 0.86 -7.73
C THR A 203 3.57 2.30 -7.96
N PHE A 204 3.51 3.14 -6.93
CA PHE A 204 3.96 4.52 -7.04
C PHE A 204 5.48 4.61 -7.16
N HIS A 205 6.25 3.77 -6.47
CA HIS A 205 7.71 3.72 -6.67
C HIS A 205 8.05 3.34 -8.12
N GLU A 206 7.39 2.33 -8.66
CA GLU A 206 7.66 1.83 -10.01
C GLU A 206 7.23 2.78 -11.13
N LEU A 207 6.16 3.53 -10.93
CA LEU A 207 5.59 4.39 -11.98
C LEU A 207 5.96 5.87 -11.83
N GLY A 208 6.08 6.35 -10.60
CA GLY A 208 6.45 7.73 -10.31
C GLY A 208 7.94 7.87 -10.05
N TYR A 209 8.46 7.15 -9.06
CA TYR A 209 9.79 7.42 -8.55
C TYR A 209 10.92 6.99 -9.50
N PHE A 210 10.97 5.70 -9.87
CA PHE A 210 12.10 5.16 -10.63
C PHE A 210 12.25 5.75 -12.03
N PRO A 211 11.19 5.98 -12.82
CA PRO A 211 11.33 6.56 -14.15
C PRO A 211 11.94 7.97 -14.11
N VAL A 212 11.42 8.83 -13.23
CA VAL A 212 11.91 10.22 -13.08
C VAL A 212 13.33 10.24 -12.51
N ARG A 213 13.61 9.44 -11.48
CA ARG A 213 14.96 9.33 -10.94
C ARG A 213 15.98 8.87 -11.99
N THR A 214 15.60 7.94 -12.85
CA THR A 214 16.47 7.40 -13.91
C THR A 214 16.71 8.42 -15.01
N TYR A 215 15.68 9.18 -15.38
CA TYR A 215 15.80 10.28 -16.35
C TYR A 215 16.83 11.32 -15.89
N PHE A 216 16.81 11.69 -14.61
CA PHE A 216 17.75 12.63 -14.00
C PHE A 216 18.99 11.96 -13.39
N LYS A 217 19.43 10.80 -13.88
CA LYS A 217 20.58 10.05 -13.34
C LYS A 217 21.87 10.86 -13.22
N HIS A 218 22.06 11.87 -14.07
CA HIS A 218 23.22 12.75 -14.09
C HIS A 218 23.27 13.70 -12.89
N ASN A 219 22.12 14.05 -12.32
CA ASN A 219 22.02 14.84 -11.09
C ASN A 219 21.21 14.05 -10.05
N LYS A 220 21.93 13.27 -9.23
CA LYS A 220 21.33 12.35 -8.25
C LYS A 220 20.41 13.06 -7.26
N THR A 221 20.74 14.28 -6.84
CA THR A 221 19.92 15.06 -5.91
C THR A 221 18.63 15.50 -6.57
N LEU A 222 18.72 16.09 -7.77
CA LEU A 222 17.54 16.51 -8.53
C LEU A 222 16.64 15.32 -8.87
N GLY A 223 17.20 14.20 -9.29
CA GLY A 223 16.43 13.00 -9.61
C GLY A 223 15.72 12.38 -8.41
N ARG A 224 16.29 12.47 -7.20
CA ARG A 224 15.60 12.06 -5.96
C ARG A 224 14.42 12.97 -5.65
N VAL A 225 14.66 14.28 -5.62
CA VAL A 225 13.62 15.29 -5.32
C VAL A 225 12.47 15.20 -6.32
N LEU A 226 12.76 15.23 -7.62
CA LEU A 226 11.74 15.12 -8.66
C LEU A 226 11.06 13.76 -8.68
N GLY A 227 11.78 12.68 -8.34
CA GLY A 227 11.18 11.36 -8.16
C GLY A 227 10.13 11.35 -7.05
N ILE A 228 10.42 11.96 -5.90
CA ILE A 228 9.46 12.10 -4.80
C ILE A 228 8.26 12.93 -5.26
N CYS A 229 8.48 14.11 -5.84
CA CYS A 229 7.40 14.95 -6.37
C CYS A 229 6.51 14.20 -7.36
N SER A 230 7.10 13.38 -8.24
CA SER A 230 6.34 12.59 -9.22
C SER A 230 5.42 11.56 -8.58
N VAL A 231 5.85 10.90 -7.50
CA VAL A 231 5.01 9.95 -6.76
C VAL A 231 3.77 10.65 -6.20
N TYR A 232 3.99 11.77 -5.51
CA TYR A 232 2.90 12.52 -4.89
C TYR A 232 1.98 13.17 -5.93
N LEU A 233 2.52 13.66 -7.06
CA LEU A 233 1.72 14.17 -8.16
C LEU A 233 0.79 13.11 -8.73
N ILE A 234 1.32 11.92 -9.06
CA ILE A 234 0.51 10.82 -9.59
C ILE A 234 -0.55 10.36 -8.57
N SER A 235 -0.18 10.30 -7.29
CA SER A 235 -1.12 9.95 -6.22
C SER A 235 -2.26 10.97 -6.11
N GLY A 236 -1.94 12.25 -6.18
CA GLY A 236 -2.89 13.35 -6.18
C GLY A 236 -3.85 13.31 -7.35
N LEU A 237 -3.32 13.21 -8.57
CA LEU A 237 -4.11 13.12 -9.80
C LEU A 237 -5.04 11.89 -9.79
N PHE A 238 -4.58 10.78 -9.22
CA PHE A 238 -5.40 9.58 -9.08
C PHE A 238 -6.62 9.81 -8.17
N HIS A 239 -6.45 10.53 -7.07
CA HIS A 239 -7.57 10.86 -6.16
C HIS A 239 -8.54 11.85 -6.79
N ASP A 240 -8.04 12.90 -7.44
CA ASP A 240 -8.90 13.86 -8.16
C ASP A 240 -9.68 13.16 -9.29
N TYR A 241 -9.03 12.27 -10.06
CA TYR A 241 -9.70 11.45 -11.07
C TYR A 241 -10.79 10.57 -10.48
N THR A 242 -10.53 9.94 -9.33
CA THR A 242 -11.52 9.10 -8.65
C THR A 242 -12.75 9.92 -8.23
N LEU A 243 -12.56 11.16 -7.77
CA LEU A 243 -13.68 12.05 -7.44
C LEU A 243 -14.46 12.52 -8.67
N ILE A 244 -13.78 12.85 -9.76
CA ILE A 244 -14.45 13.20 -11.01
C ILE A 244 -15.36 12.05 -11.44
N VAL A 245 -14.85 10.82 -11.45
CA VAL A 245 -15.62 9.66 -11.90
C VAL A 245 -16.74 9.31 -10.92
N ALA A 246 -16.48 9.35 -9.61
CA ALA A 246 -17.46 8.92 -8.61
C ALA A 246 -18.54 9.98 -8.30
N PHE A 247 -18.20 11.27 -8.39
CA PHE A 247 -19.04 12.36 -7.91
C PHE A 247 -19.19 13.52 -8.89
N ASN A 248 -18.60 13.44 -10.10
CA ASN A 248 -18.57 14.53 -11.07
C ASN A 248 -18.05 15.85 -10.47
N HIS A 249 -17.03 15.76 -9.62
CA HIS A 249 -16.47 16.88 -8.89
C HIS A 249 -14.95 16.97 -9.10
N PHE A 250 -14.48 18.16 -9.46
CA PHE A 250 -13.05 18.48 -9.61
C PHE A 250 -12.71 19.67 -8.74
N SER A 251 -11.75 19.51 -7.82
CA SER A 251 -11.25 20.61 -6.97
C SER A 251 -9.73 20.78 -6.98
N ALA A 252 -8.97 19.79 -7.46
CA ALA A 252 -7.50 19.73 -7.35
C ALA A 252 -6.96 19.80 -5.91
N ASP A 253 -7.83 19.72 -4.90
CA ASP A 253 -7.46 19.77 -3.48
C ASP A 253 -6.58 18.57 -3.12
N TYR A 254 -6.86 17.39 -3.69
CA TYR A 254 -6.09 16.18 -3.42
C TYR A 254 -4.71 16.27 -4.05
N THR A 255 -4.61 16.70 -5.31
CA THR A 255 -3.30 16.96 -5.93
C THR A 255 -2.47 17.92 -5.11
N THR A 256 -3.07 19.02 -4.66
CA THR A 256 -2.36 20.01 -3.86
C THR A 256 -1.96 19.45 -2.48
N PHE A 257 -2.84 18.69 -1.83
CA PHE A 257 -2.57 18.00 -0.56
C PHE A 257 -1.37 17.06 -0.68
N PHE A 258 -1.37 16.16 -1.67
CA PHE A 258 -0.27 15.21 -1.85
C PHE A 258 1.04 15.91 -2.19
N LEU A 259 1.03 16.93 -3.06
CA LEU A 259 2.24 17.71 -3.36
C LEU A 259 2.80 18.41 -2.12
N PHE A 260 1.94 18.97 -1.27
CA PHE A 260 2.35 19.55 0.00
C PHE A 260 3.03 18.50 0.91
N HIS A 261 2.46 17.31 1.03
CA HIS A 261 3.09 16.21 1.75
C HIS A 261 4.41 15.74 1.12
N GLY A 262 4.55 15.79 -0.20
CA GLY A 262 5.81 15.54 -0.89
C GLY A 262 6.89 16.55 -0.52
N LEU A 263 6.54 17.84 -0.41
CA LEU A 263 7.45 18.88 0.08
C LEU A 263 7.87 18.63 1.54
N LEU A 264 6.93 18.25 2.41
CA LEU A 264 7.24 17.89 3.80
C LEU A 264 8.20 16.70 3.88
N LEU A 265 8.02 15.69 3.03
CA LEU A 265 8.93 14.55 2.98
C LEU A 265 10.34 14.97 2.51
N ILE A 266 10.45 15.79 1.47
CA ILE A 266 11.75 16.31 1.00
C ILE A 266 12.43 17.10 2.10
N LEU A 267 11.71 17.98 2.78
CA LEU A 267 12.24 18.77 3.89
C LEU A 267 12.73 17.85 5.02
N TRP A 268 11.94 16.83 5.37
CA TRP A 268 12.32 15.82 6.36
C TRP A 268 13.61 15.10 5.96
N GLU A 269 13.73 14.62 4.71
CA GLU A 269 14.95 13.95 4.23
C GLU A 269 16.19 14.85 4.30
N VAL A 270 16.03 16.15 4.03
CA VAL A 270 17.12 17.13 4.13
C VAL A 270 17.53 17.35 5.59
N ILE A 271 16.56 17.49 6.49
CA ILE A 271 16.80 17.68 7.93
C ILE A 271 17.48 16.44 8.50
N GLU A 272 16.92 15.25 8.26
CA GLU A 272 17.46 13.98 8.72
C GLU A 272 18.90 13.77 8.22
N GLY A 273 19.14 14.03 6.93
CA GLY A 273 20.46 13.91 6.32
C GLY A 273 21.49 14.89 6.87
N ARG A 274 21.08 16.09 7.30
CA ARG A 274 21.98 17.12 7.88
C ARG A 274 22.22 16.93 9.37
N ILE A 275 21.19 16.57 10.14
CA ILE A 275 21.24 16.52 11.61
C ILE A 275 21.73 15.16 12.10
N LEU A 276 21.21 14.05 11.55
CA LEU A 276 21.49 12.71 12.07
C LEU A 276 22.72 12.07 11.41
N GLY A 277 23.35 12.73 10.45
CA GLY A 277 24.54 12.22 9.76
C GLY A 277 24.33 10.88 9.05
N LYS A 278 23.08 10.40 8.92
CA LYS A 278 22.71 9.18 8.19
C LYS A 278 22.83 9.41 6.69
N ARG A 279 24.05 9.63 6.20
CA ARG A 279 24.46 9.12 4.89
C ARG A 279 24.77 7.64 5.04
N LYS A 280 23.76 6.77 5.04
CA LYS A 280 23.99 5.34 4.81
C LYS A 280 22.94 4.76 3.87
N ASP A 281 23.46 4.51 2.67
CA ASP A 281 23.07 3.58 1.62
C ASP A 281 21.57 3.33 1.40
N ILE A 282 21.04 4.06 0.42
CA ILE A 282 19.91 3.58 -0.39
C ILE A 282 20.44 2.47 -1.32
N LYS A 283 20.75 1.34 -0.70
CA LYS A 283 20.79 0.02 -1.29
C LYS A 283 20.13 -0.90 -0.27
N ASP A 284 18.81 -0.80 -0.22
CA ASP A 284 17.86 -1.87 0.06
C ASP A 284 16.50 -1.40 -0.45
#